data_AF-A0A957KBM9-F1
#
_entry.id   AF-A0A957KBM9-F1
#
_cell.length_a   1.000
_cell.length_b   1.000
_cell.length_c   1.000
_cell.angle_alpha   90.00
_cell.angle_beta   90.00
_cell.angle_gamma   90.00
#
_symmetry.space_group_name_H-M   'P 1'
#
loop_
_entity.id
_entity.type
_entity.pdbx_description
1 polymer ?
#
loop_
_entity_poly.entity_id
_entity_poly.type
_entity_poly.pdbx_seq_one_letter_code
_entity_poly.pdbx_strand_id
1 'polypeptide(L)' 'MQELLTSHRSIRQFKDTPIPDELLNEMLYAGLRGSSSGNMQTWSVIVTRDPKMKEKLFVAHREQEMVRQA' A
#
# COMPACT_ATOMS: atom_id res chain seq x y z
N MET A 1 -3.13 -17.59 -10.97
CA MET A 1 -3.86 -16.62 -10.11
C MET A 1 -4.45 -17.29 -8.88
N GLN A 2 -5.21 -18.39 -8.98
CA GLN A 2 -5.78 -19.09 -7.81
C GLN A 2 -4.71 -19.48 -6.76
N GLU A 3 -3.62 -20.11 -7.17
CA GLU A 3 -2.51 -20.47 -6.28
C GLU A 3 -1.84 -19.26 -5.60
N LEU A 4 -1.68 -18.15 -6.32
CA LEU A 4 -1.16 -16.90 -5.76
C LEU A 4 -2.09 -16.34 -4.69
N LEU A 5 -3.41 -16.39 -4.91
CA LEU A 5 -4.41 -15.90 -3.96
C LEU A 5 -4.47 -16.78 -2.71
N THR A 6 -4.38 -18.11 -2.85
CA THR A 6 -4.47 -19.04 -1.71
C THR A 6 -3.16 -19.16 -0.93
N SER A 7 -2.02 -18.78 -1.51
CA SER A 7 -0.71 -18.74 -0.83
C SER A 7 -0.40 -17.39 -0.17
N HIS A 8 -1.34 -16.43 -0.22
CA HIS A 8 -1.18 -15.11 0.39
C HIS A 8 -0.93 -15.21 1.90
N ARG A 9 -0.01 -14.38 2.38
CA ARG A 9 0.24 -14.13 3.81
C ARG A 9 0.61 -12.68 4.01
N SER A 10 0.18 -12.10 5.15
CA SER A 10 0.53 -10.72 5.49
C SER A 10 2.02 -10.61 5.84
N ILE A 11 2.73 -9.72 5.16
CA ILE A 11 4.13 -9.40 5.44
C ILE A 11 4.18 -8.15 6.34
N ARG A 12 5.00 -8.18 7.39
CA ARG A 12 5.16 -7.09 8.38
C ARG A 12 6.62 -6.67 8.62
N GLN A 13 7.53 -7.16 7.78
CA GLN A 13 8.94 -6.78 7.78
C GLN A 13 9.37 -6.58 6.34
N PHE A 14 9.98 -5.43 6.06
CA PHE A 14 10.29 -4.99 4.70
C PHE A 14 11.78 -4.70 4.57
N LYS A 15 12.28 -4.76 3.33
CA LYS A 15 13.63 -4.31 3.02
C LYS A 15 13.61 -2.79 2.85
N ASP A 16 14.72 -2.14 3.13
CA ASP A 16 14.90 -0.69 2.86
C ASP A 16 15.00 -0.36 1.36
N THR A 17 14.73 -1.31 0.47
CA THR A 17 14.73 -1.12 -0.98
C THR A 17 13.46 -0.38 -1.39
N PRO A 18 13.57 0.83 -1.98
CA PRO A 18 12.40 1.59 -2.39
C PRO A 18 11.68 0.91 -3.56
N ILE A 19 10.36 1.05 -3.60
CA ILE A 19 9.54 0.63 -4.75
C ILE A 19 9.69 1.68 -5.86
N PRO A 20 10.10 1.28 -7.08
CA PRO A 20 10.15 2.17 -8.24
C PRO A 20 8.78 2.80 -8.53
N ASP A 21 8.75 4.06 -8.96
CA ASP A 21 7.50 4.77 -9.22
C ASP A 21 6.68 4.13 -10.34
N GLU A 22 7.32 3.60 -11.38
CA GLU A 22 6.65 2.88 -12.47
C GLU A 22 5.86 1.67 -11.93
N LEU A 23 6.51 0.83 -11.12
CA LEU A 23 5.88 -0.34 -10.51
C LEU A 23 4.73 0.05 -9.58
N LEU A 24 4.92 1.09 -8.76
CA LEU A 24 3.86 1.59 -7.88
C LEU A 24 2.65 2.07 -8.71
N ASN A 25 2.88 2.81 -9.79
CA ASN A 25 1.82 3.32 -10.65
C ASN A 25 1.08 2.19 -11.37
N GLU A 26 1.78 1.15 -11.83
CA GLU A 26 1.14 -0.04 -12.42
C GLU A 26 0.24 -0.75 -11.40
N MET A 27 0.71 -0.94 -10.17
CA MET A 27 -0.08 -1.55 -9.09
C MET A 27 -1.31 -0.71 -8.75
N LEU A 28 -1.16 0.61 -8.64
CA LEU A 28 -2.28 1.52 -8.40
C LEU A 28 -3.28 1.43 -9.55
N TYR A 29 -2.82 1.52 -10.79
CA TYR A 29 -3.67 1.42 -11.98
C TYR A 29 -4.48 0.13 -12.00
N ALA A 30 -3.85 -1.03 -11.72
CA ALA A 30 -4.53 -2.31 -11.61
C ALA A 30 -5.60 -2.30 -10.50
N GLY A 31 -5.31 -1.69 -9.35
CA GLY A 31 -6.27 -1.52 -8.26
C GLY A 31 -7.47 -0.62 -8.62
N LEU A 32 -7.24 0.46 -9.37
CA LEU A 32 -8.30 1.37 -9.86
C LEU A 32 -9.33 0.65 -10.76
N ARG A 33 -8.96 -0.48 -11.37
CA ARG A 33 -9.85 -1.27 -12.23
C ARG A 33 -10.86 -2.12 -11.45
N GLY A 34 -10.78 -2.15 -10.12
CA GLY A 34 -11.79 -2.78 -9.27
C GLY A 34 -13.17 -2.15 -9.48
N SER A 35 -14.22 -2.98 -9.40
CA SER A 35 -15.61 -2.49 -9.52
C SER A 35 -15.91 -1.43 -8.46
N SER A 36 -16.54 -0.33 -8.87
CA SER A 36 -17.04 0.71 -7.97
C SER A 36 -18.52 0.99 -8.26
N SER A 37 -19.29 1.31 -7.21
CA SER A 37 -20.72 1.60 -7.35
C SER A 37 -20.93 2.73 -8.37
N GLY A 38 -21.70 2.46 -9.43
CA GLY A 38 -21.93 3.43 -10.50
C GLY A 38 -20.68 3.93 -11.23
N ASN A 39 -19.53 3.22 -11.13
CA ASN A 39 -18.23 3.68 -11.60
C ASN A 39 -17.78 5.05 -11.00
N MET A 40 -18.32 5.40 -9.83
CA MET A 40 -18.11 6.73 -9.25
C MET A 40 -16.70 6.95 -8.71
N GLN A 41 -15.93 5.88 -8.46
CA GLN A 41 -14.57 5.93 -7.90
C GLN A 41 -14.51 6.80 -6.63
N THR A 42 -15.41 6.56 -5.67
CA THR A 42 -15.58 7.35 -4.43
C THR A 42 -14.50 7.06 -3.39
N TRP A 43 -13.24 7.13 -3.79
CA TRP A 43 -12.09 6.84 -2.95
C TRP A 43 -10.86 7.60 -3.45
N SER A 44 -9.87 7.75 -2.58
CA SER A 44 -8.58 8.33 -2.93
C SER A 44 -7.49 7.55 -2.22
N VAL A 45 -6.35 7.38 -2.89
CA VAL A 45 -5.18 6.71 -2.33
C VAL A 45 -4.10 7.76 -2.08
N ILE A 46 -3.66 7.88 -0.82
CA ILE A 46 -2.60 8.80 -0.44
C ILE A 46 -1.30 8.00 -0.29
N VAL A 47 -0.37 8.20 -1.23
CA VAL A 47 0.95 7.57 -1.18
C VAL A 47 1.84 8.35 -0.21
N THR A 48 2.25 7.71 0.89
CA THR A 48 3.11 8.33 1.90
C THR A 48 4.53 7.78 1.81
N ARG A 49 5.45 8.57 1.25
CA ARG A 49 6.90 8.25 1.19
C ARG A 49 7.75 9.08 2.16
N ASP A 50 7.26 10.25 2.57
CA ASP A 50 7.99 11.15 3.49
C ASP A 50 8.19 10.50 4.88
N PRO A 51 9.44 10.32 5.35
CA PRO A 51 9.72 9.74 6.66
C PRO A 51 9.06 10.49 7.81
N LYS A 52 8.94 11.81 7.74
CA LYS A 52 8.28 12.60 8.81
C LYS A 52 6.79 12.31 8.87
N MET A 53 6.14 12.12 7.73
CA MET A 53 4.74 11.71 7.68
C MET A 53 4.56 10.26 8.17
N LYS A 54 5.47 9.35 7.81
CA LYS A 54 5.46 7.97 8.33
C LYS A 54 5.57 7.91 9.84
N GLU A 55 6.37 8.77 10.47
CA GLU A 55 6.46 8.84 11.94
C GLU A 55 5.13 9.27 12.58
N LYS A 56 4.43 10.24 11.98
CA LYS A 56 3.08 10.62 12.45
C LYS A 56 2.10 9.47 12.33
N LEU A 57 2.15 8.73 11.22
CA LEU A 57 1.31 7.56 11.00
C LEU A 57 1.67 6.42 11.97
N PHE A 58 2.94 6.20 12.28
CA PHE A 58 3.40 5.18 13.21
C PHE A 58 2.72 5.32 14.58
N VAL A 59 2.70 6.53 15.14
CA VAL A 59 1.98 6.83 16.39
C VAL A 59 0.48 6.57 16.26
N ALA A 60 -0.15 7.05 15.18
CA ALA A 60 -1.58 6.84 14.93
C ALA A 60 -1.96 5.35 14.76
N HIS A 61 -1.02 4.53 14.28
CA HIS A 61 -1.20 3.10 14.06
C HIS A 61 -0.70 2.24 15.23
N ARG A 62 -0.62 2.81 16.44
CA ARG A 62 -0.22 2.10 17.67
C ARG A 62 1.19 1.51 17.60
N GLU A 63 2.12 2.29 17.06
CA GLU A 63 3.55 1.99 17.07
C GLU A 63 3.90 0.67 16.35
N GLN A 64 3.16 0.37 15.31
CA GLN A 64 3.43 -0.78 14.44
C GLN A 64 4.57 -0.47 13.46
N GLU A 65 5.72 -1.11 13.67
CA GLU A 65 6.99 -0.78 12.98
C GLU A 65 6.90 -0.82 11.45
N MET A 66 6.07 -1.70 10.89
CA MET A 66 5.88 -1.78 9.44
C MET A 66 5.47 -0.45 8.79
N VAL A 67 4.84 0.46 9.53
CA VAL A 67 4.43 1.77 9.02
C VAL A 67 5.63 2.66 8.68
N ARG A 68 6.78 2.45 9.33
CA ARG A 68 8.04 3.15 9.03
C ARG A 68 8.86 2.43 7.98
N GLN A 69 8.90 1.10 8.05
CA GLN A 69 9.70 0.24 7.18
C GLN A 69 9.16 0.14 5.74
N ALA A 70 7.84 -0.01 5.57
CA ALA A 70 7.18 -0.17 4.28
C ALA A 70 7.14 1.13 3.49
#